data_AF-A0A2E8F211-F1
#
_entry.id   AF-A0A2E8F211-F1
#
_cell.length_a   1.000
_cell.length_b   1.000
_cell.length_c   1.000
_cell.angle_alpha   90.00
_cell.angle_beta   90.00
_cell.angle_gamma   90.00
#
_symmetry.space_group_name_H-M   'P 1'
#
loop_
_entity.id
_entity.type
_entity.pdbx_description
1 polymer ?
#
loop_
_entity_poly.entity_id
_entity_poly.type
_entity_poly.pdbx_seq_one_letter_code
_entity_poly.pdbx_strand_id
1 'polypeptide(L)' 'MPGNHGRVLVDFNYAYNPYCAYNPNWSCPIPPVENRLTVTIDAGEKSFPDAEGH' A
#
# COMPACT_ATOMS: atom_id res chain seq x y z
N MET A 1 -8.92 28.77 1.66
CA MET A 1 -7.49 28.54 1.91
C MET A 1 -6.78 28.56 0.57
N PRO A 2 -6.00 29.60 0.20
CA PRO A 2 -5.23 29.60 -1.03
C PRO A 2 -3.90 28.86 -0.78
N GLY A 3 -3.68 27.73 -1.44
CA GLY A 3 -2.40 27.03 -1.28
C GLY A 3 -2.37 25.55 -1.67
N ASN A 4 -2.87 25.18 -2.86
CA ASN A 4 -2.19 24.20 -3.71
C ASN A 4 -2.82 24.18 -5.09
N HIS A 5 -2.02 24.11 -6.16
CA HIS A 5 -2.48 24.08 -7.56
C HIS A 5 -3.13 22.73 -7.93
N GLY A 6 -4.09 22.23 -7.14
CA GLY A 6 -4.67 20.90 -7.32
C GLY A 6 -3.69 19.74 -7.04
N ARG A 7 -2.56 20.00 -6.37
CA ARG A 7 -1.60 18.96 -5.98
C ARG A 7 -1.96 18.40 -4.61
N VAL A 8 -1.82 17.08 -4.48
CA VAL A 8 -2.07 16.33 -3.24
C VAL A 8 -0.74 15.73 -2.79
N LEU A 9 -0.46 15.77 -1.49
CA LEU A 9 0.66 15.07 -0.91
C LEU A 9 0.28 13.60 -0.73
N VAL A 10 1.01 12.71 -1.40
CA VAL A 10 0.90 11.26 -1.19
C VAL A 10 2.09 10.83 -0.37
N ASP A 11 1.83 10.37 0.85
CA ASP A 11 2.86 9.91 1.78
C ASP A 11 2.83 8.39 1.89
N PHE A 12 3.85 7.73 1.32
CA PHE A 12 3.98 6.28 1.34
C PHE A 12 4.40 5.72 2.70
N ASN A 13 4.85 6.55 3.65
CA ASN A 13 5.17 6.07 5.01
C ASN A 13 3.92 5.58 5.75
N TYR A 14 2.74 6.07 5.36
CA TYR A 14 1.44 5.66 5.91
C TYR A 14 0.71 4.62 5.05
N ALA A 15 1.40 4.02 4.06
CA ALA A 15 0.82 2.93 3.28
C ALA A 15 0.57 1.71 4.19
N TYR A 16 -0.61 1.10 4.08
CA TYR A 16 -1.06 -0.03 4.89
C TYR A 16 -1.53 -1.18 3.99
N ASN A 17 -1.42 -2.42 4.48
CA ASN A 17 -1.93 -3.58 3.76
C ASN A 17 -3.43 -3.76 4.00
N PRO A 18 -4.22 -4.09 2.96
CA PRO A 18 -5.63 -4.41 3.14
C PRO A 18 -5.80 -5.66 4.02
N TYR A 19 -6.95 -5.78 4.71
CA TYR A 19 -7.23 -6.89 5.63
C TYR A 19 -7.02 -8.29 5.03
N CYS A 20 -7.18 -8.44 3.73
CA CYS A 20 -6.94 -9.70 3.03
C CYS A 20 -5.49 -10.18 3.11
N ALA A 21 -4.52 -9.29 3.36
CA ALA A 21 -3.13 -9.67 3.62
C ALA A 21 -2.97 -10.42 4.96
N TYR A 22 -3.89 -10.21 5.91
CA TYR A 22 -3.85 -10.80 7.25
C TYR A 22 -4.80 -11.97 7.41
N ASN A 23 -5.89 -12.01 6.64
CA ASN A 23 -6.91 -13.02 6.81
C ASN A 23 -7.51 -13.40 5.43
N PRO A 24 -7.31 -14.66 4.96
CA PRO A 24 -7.71 -15.10 3.63
C PRO A 24 -9.23 -15.12 3.41
N ASN A 25 -10.02 -14.99 4.48
CA ASN A 25 -11.47 -14.89 4.40
C ASN A 25 -11.96 -13.52 3.88
N TRP A 26 -11.07 -12.54 3.71
CA TRP A 26 -11.40 -11.21 3.22
C TRP A 26 -11.01 -11.05 1.75
N SER A 27 -11.89 -10.43 0.97
CA SER A 27 -11.63 -10.19 -0.46
C SER A 27 -10.66 -9.02 -0.65
N CYS A 28 -9.57 -9.24 -1.39
CA CYS A 28 -8.61 -8.19 -1.72
C CYS A 28 -9.16 -7.26 -2.82
N PRO A 29 -9.04 -5.93 -2.66
CA PRO A 29 -9.20 -5.01 -3.77
C PRO A 29 -8.01 -5.17 -4.73
N ILE A 30 -8.28 -5.47 -6.00
CA ILE A 30 -7.24 -5.58 -7.03
C ILE A 30 -7.01 -4.20 -7.66
N PRO A 31 -5.81 -3.61 -7.54
CA PRO A 31 -5.52 -2.33 -8.19
C PRO A 31 -5.40 -2.50 -9.71
N PRO A 32 -5.82 -1.49 -10.50
CA PRO A 32 -5.62 -1.48 -11.94
C PRO A 32 -4.12 -1.44 -12.28
N VAL A 33 -3.77 -1.88 -13.50
CA VAL A 33 -2.38 -1.94 -13.97
C VAL A 33 -1.69 -0.56 -13.95
N GLU A 34 -2.44 0.50 -14.18
CA GLU A 34 -1.97 1.89 -14.21
C GLU A 34 -1.43 2.36 -12.86
N ASN A 35 -1.84 1.71 -11.76
CA ASN A 35 -1.39 2.01 -10.40
C ASN A 35 -0.13 1.22 -10.00
N ARG A 36 0.51 0.52 -10.95
CA ARG A 36 1.79 -0.15 -10.69
C ARG A 36 2.94 0.82 -10.87
N LEU A 37 3.61 1.12 -9.76
CA LEU A 37 4.81 1.93 -9.74
C LEU A 37 6.01 1.06 -10.13
N THR A 38 6.88 1.56 -11.01
CA THR A 38 8.11 0.87 -11.44
C THR A 38 9.28 1.09 -10.50
N VAL A 39 9.10 1.97 -9.50
CA VAL A 39 10.10 2.32 -8.49
C VAL A 39 9.87 1.53 -7.22
N THR A 40 10.96 1.15 -6.54
CA THR A 40 10.89 0.51 -5.23
C THR A 40 10.54 1.55 -4.15
N ILE A 41 9.67 1.16 -3.22
CA ILE A 41 9.25 1.98 -2.09
C ILE A 41 9.58 1.24 -0.79
N ASP A 42 10.66 1.62 -0.13
CA ASP A 42 11.13 1.04 1.14
C ASP A 42 10.44 1.64 2.38
N ALA A 43 9.16 2.00 2.25
CA ALA A 43 8.36 2.68 3.28
C ALA A 43 6.96 2.06 3.40
N GLY A 44 6.28 2.35 4.52
CA GLY A 44 4.96 1.81 4.81
C GLY A 44 4.99 0.56 5.70
N GLU A 45 3.82 -0.06 5.85
CA GLU A 45 3.64 -1.27 6.64
C GLU A 45 4.37 -2.47 6.00
N LYS A 46 5.30 -3.06 6.77
CA LYS A 46 5.98 -4.30 6.40
C LYS A 46 5.22 -5.48 7.00
N SER A 47 4.33 -6.10 6.24
CA SER A 47 3.90 -7.46 6.56
C SER A 47 5.08 -8.38 6.25
N PHE A 48 5.74 -8.91 7.27
CA PHE A 48 6.71 -9.99 7.14
C PHE A 48 5.96 -11.32 7.36
N PRO A 49 5.51 -12.02 6.31
CA PRO A 49 4.97 -13.37 6.46
C PRO A 49 6.06 -14.43 6.74
N ASP A 50 7.35 -14.08 6.66
CA ASP A 50 8.48 -15.00 6.90
C ASP A 50 9.07 -14.90 8.32
N ALA A 51 8.24 -14.96 9.36
CA ALA A 51 8.66 -15.42 10.69
C ALA A 51 8.06 -16.79 11.07
N GLU A 52 7.26 -17.42 10.20
CA GLU A 52 6.90 -18.82 10.29
C GLU A 52 6.91 -19.44 8.89
N GLY A 53 8.06 -20.01 8.53
CA GLY A 53 8.22 -20.77 7.30
C GLY A 53 7.24 -21.92 7.19
N HIS A 54 6.67 -22.05 5.99
CA HIS A 54 6.28 -23.30 5.36
C HIS A 54 6.47 -23.17 3.85
#